data_AF-A0A218PD91-F1
#
_entry.id   AF-A0A218PD91-F1
#
_cell.length_a   1.000
_cell.length_b   1.000
_cell.length_c   1.000
_cell.angle_alpha   90.00
_cell.angle_beta   90.00
_cell.angle_gamma   90.00
#
_symmetry.space_group_name_H-M   'P 1'
#
loop_
_entity.id
_entity.type
_entity.pdbx_description
1 polymer ?
#
loop_
_entity_poly.entity_id
_entity_poly.type
_entity_poly.pdbx_seq_one_letter_code
_entity_poly.pdbx_strand_id
1 'polypeptide(L)' 'MVLAVYRCAKCGKEVELDLETAREVRCPYCGSRILYKPRPRVARRVKAI' A
#
# COMPACT_ATOMS: atom_id res chain seq x y z
N MET A 1 -15.81 3.81 -2.16
CA MET A 1 -14.71 4.82 -2.19
C MET A 1 -13.70 4.54 -1.08
N VAL A 2 -12.93 3.45 -1.22
CA VAL A 2 -11.86 3.12 -0.27
C VAL A 2 -10.52 3.43 -0.93
N LEU A 3 -9.99 4.62 -0.66
CA LEU A 3 -8.62 4.99 -1.03
C LEU A 3 -7.64 4.17 -0.20
N ALA A 4 -7.06 3.13 -0.78
CA ALA A 4 -6.07 2.31 -0.11
C ALA A 4 -4.68 2.78 -0.49
N VAL A 5 -3.99 3.42 0.46
CA VAL A 5 -2.58 3.76 0.32
C VAL A 5 -1.75 2.47 0.38
N TYR A 6 -0.93 2.25 -0.65
CA TYR A 6 0.03 1.16 -0.77
C TYR A 6 1.42 1.72 -1.06
N ARG A 7 2.46 0.93 -0.82
CA ARG A 7 3.86 1.31 -1.09
C ARG A 7 4.46 0.38 -2.14
N CYS A 8 5.00 0.89 -3.26
CA CYS A 8 5.69 0.04 -4.26
C CYS A 8 6.95 -0.57 -3.63
N ALA A 9 7.14 -1.88 -3.80
CA ALA A 9 8.31 -2.60 -3.31
C ALA A 9 9.63 -2.08 -3.90
N LYS A 10 9.58 -1.60 -5.14
CA LYS A 10 10.77 -1.24 -5.93
C LYS A 10 11.14 0.25 -5.85
N CYS A 11 10.17 1.16 -5.94
CA CYS A 11 10.42 2.60 -5.85
C CYS A 11 10.16 3.19 -4.46
N GLY A 12 9.57 2.42 -3.54
CA GLY A 12 9.30 2.86 -2.18
C GLY A 12 8.26 3.98 -2.07
N LYS A 13 7.71 4.47 -3.19
CA LYS A 13 6.70 5.52 -3.23
C LYS A 13 5.35 5.00 -2.75
N GLU A 14 4.64 5.88 -2.06
CA GLU A 14 3.24 5.67 -1.71
C GLU A 14 2.38 5.91 -2.95
N VAL A 15 1.46 4.99 -3.19
CA VAL A 15 0.55 4.98 -4.32
C VAL A 15 -0.84 4.78 -3.73
N GLU A 16 -1.73 5.72 -4.03
CA GLU A 16 -3.13 5.62 -3.69
C GLU A 16 -3.80 4.82 -4.80
N LEU A 17 -4.22 3.59 -4.51
CA LEU A 17 -4.99 2.79 -5.45
C LEU A 17 -6.44 2.72 -4.99
N ASP A 18 -7.35 2.97 -5.93
CA ASP A 18 -8.76 2.72 -5.77
C ASP A 18 -9.02 1.23 -6.10
N LEU A 19 -9.32 0.44 -5.07
CA LEU A 19 -9.48 -1.02 -5.16
C LEU A 19 -10.69 -1.45 -5.99
N GLU A 20 -11.67 -0.57 -6.18
CA GLU A 20 -12.90 -0.85 -6.95
C GLU A 20 -12.67 -0.64 -8.46
N THR A 21 -11.77 0.27 -8.84
CA THR A 21 -11.56 0.68 -10.24
C THR A 21 -10.27 0.08 -10.86
N ALA A 22 -9.27 -0.26 -10.04
CA ALA A 22 -7.98 -0.75 -10.52
C ALA A 22 -8.03 -2.24 -10.91
N ARG A 23 -8.42 -2.53 -12.16
CA ARG A 23 -8.43 -3.88 -12.76
C ARG A 23 -7.05 -4.56 -12.78
N GLU A 24 -5.97 -3.77 -12.67
CA GLU A 24 -4.59 -4.24 -12.60
C GLU A 24 -3.78 -3.49 -11.53
N VAL A 25 -3.24 -4.23 -10.57
CA VAL A 25 -2.40 -3.71 -9.49
C VAL A 25 -0.98 -3.44 -10.02
N ARG A 26 -0.82 -2.34 -10.76
CA ARG A 26 0.48 -1.88 -11.28
C ARG A 26 0.79 -0.53 -10.67
N CYS A 27 2.01 -0.37 -10.17
CA CYS A 27 2.46 0.95 -9.76
C CYS A 27 2.71 1.84 -11.00
N PRO A 28 2.14 3.05 -11.07
CA PRO A 28 2.26 3.96 -12.21
C PRO A 28 3.69 4.49 -12.42
N TYR A 29 4.56 4.37 -11.43
CA TYR A 29 5.94 4.87 -11.50
C TYR A 29 6.96 3.80 -11.88
N CYS A 30 6.84 2.61 -11.28
CA CYS A 30 7.86 1.56 -11.34
C CYS A 30 7.45 0.40 -12.26
N GLY A 31 6.19 0.37 -12.74
CA GLY A 31 5.61 -0.77 -13.47
C GLY A 31 5.54 -2.08 -12.66
N SER A 32 5.95 -2.04 -11.38
CA SER A 32 6.02 -3.21 -10.52
C SER A 32 4.62 -3.59 -10.06
N ARG A 33 4.37 -4.90 -9.97
CA ARG A 33 3.09 -5.49 -9.56
C ARG A 33 3.02 -5.78 -8.06
N ILE A 34 4.11 -5.55 -7.34
CA ILE A 34 4.24 -5.85 -5.91
C ILE A 34 4.10 -4.55 -5.12
N LEU A 35 3.03 -4.48 -4.34
CA LEU A 35 2.69 -3.38 -3.46
C LEU A 35 2.59 -3.89 -2.01
N TYR A 36 3.12 -3.13 -1.06
CA TYR A 36 3.02 -3.41 0.38
C TYR A 36 2.00 -2.49 1.03
N LYS A 37 1.21 -3.01 1.97
CA LYS A 37 0.35 -2.17 2.80
C LYS A 37 1.18 -1.54 3.93
N PRO A 38 1.24 -0.20 4.05
CA PRO A 38 1.94 0.44 5.17
C PRO A 38 1.24 0.14 6.49
N ARG A 39 2.00 0.18 7.60
CA ARG A 39 1.41 0.04 8.93
C ARG A 39 0.37 1.15 9.13
N PRO A 40 -0.85 0.83 9.58
CA PRO A 40 -1.83 1.85 9.91
C PRO A 40 -1.31 2.70 11.08
N ARG A 41 -1.69 3.99 11.10
CA ARG A 41 -1.34 4.94 12.18
C ARG A 41 -2.19 4.71 13.43
N VAL A 42 -2.30 3.45 13.87
CA VAL A 42 -3.03 3.05 15.08
C VAL A 42 -2.05 2.47 16.09
N ALA A 43 -2.18 2.91 17.35
CA ALA A 43 -1.36 2.40 18.43
C ALA A 43 -1.70 0.93 18.69
N ARG A 44 -0.69 0.06 18.63
CA ARG A 44 -0.82 -1.36 19.00
C ARG A 44 -0.09 -1.59 20.32
N ARG A 45 -0.79 -2.10 21.33
CA ARG A 45 -0.17 -2.56 22.58
C ARG A 45 0.42 -3.94 22.36
N VAL A 46 1.70 -4.12 22.66
CA VAL A 46 2.40 -5.42 22.61
C VAL A 46 2.93 -5.66 24.01
N LYS A 47 2.61 -6.82 24.61
CA LYS A 47 3.19 -7.20 25.91
C LYS A 47 4.67 -7.51 25.67
N ALA A 48 5.56 -6.84 26.39
CA ALA A 48 6.92 -7.31 26.54
C ALA A 48 6.88 -8.52 27.49
N ILE A 49 7.63 -9.57 27.16
CA ILE A 49 7.86 -10.72 28.05
C ILE A 49 8.38 -10.24 29.40
#